data_AF-A0A956SBJ1-F1
#
_entry.id   AF-A0A956SBJ1-F1
#
_cell.length_a   1.000
_cell.length_b   1.000
_cell.length_c   1.000
_cell.angle_alpha   90.00
_cell.angle_beta   90.00
_cell.angle_gamma   90.00
#
_symmetry.space_group_name_H-M   'P 1'
#
loop_
_entity.id
_entity.type
_entity.pdbx_description
1 polymer ?
#
loop_
_entity_poly.entity_id
_entity_poly.type
_entity_poly.pdbx_seq_one_letter_code
_entity_poly.pdbx_strand_id
1 'polypeptide(L)' 'MERLSTWVEVDLDVLASNLRRLRELVGPQVQLQLVVKADAYGHGATAVARVAQEQGAHSVGVATIDEGVELRAHGIGV' A
#
# COMPACT_ATOMS: atom_id res chain seq x y z
N MET A 1 17.32 -16.23 8.06
CA MET A 1 16.89 -15.15 8.97
C MET A 1 16.23 -15.81 10.16
N GLU A 2 16.83 -15.72 11.35
CA GLU A 2 16.19 -16.20 12.57
C GLU A 2 14.92 -15.41 12.83
N ARG A 3 13.81 -16.11 13.12
CA ARG A 3 12.52 -15.48 13.35
C ARG A 3 12.53 -14.94 14.79
N LEU A 4 12.59 -13.62 14.94
CA LEU A 4 12.48 -12.96 16.23
C LEU A 4 11.17 -13.38 16.92
N SER A 5 11.16 -13.44 18.26
CA SER A 5 9.97 -13.83 19.03
C SER A 5 8.85 -12.78 19.00
N THR A 6 9.18 -11.53 18.66
CA THR A 6 8.25 -10.41 18.56
C THR A 6 8.10 -9.99 17.10
N TRP A 7 6.87 -9.85 16.64
CA TRP A 7 6.53 -9.55 15.26
C TRP A 7 5.21 -8.77 15.20
N VAL A 8 4.91 -8.18 14.04
CA VAL A 8 3.66 -7.48 13.76
C VAL A 8 2.91 -8.26 12.68
N GLU A 9 1.65 -8.58 12.95
CA GLU A 9 0.74 -9.12 11.96
C GLU A 9 0.08 -7.97 11.19
N VAL A 10 0.16 -8.03 9.86
CA VAL A 10 -0.50 -7.08 8.98
C VAL A 10 -1.50 -7.83 8.12
N ASP A 11 -2.78 -7.59 8.36
CA ASP A 11 -3.87 -8.19 7.60
C ASP A 11 -4.15 -7.38 6.31
N LEU A 12 -3.76 -7.97 5.18
CA LEU A 12 -3.93 -7.36 3.86
C LEU A 12 -5.36 -7.47 3.32
N ASP A 13 -6.16 -8.42 3.81
CA ASP A 13 -7.57 -8.54 3.42
C ASP A 13 -8.40 -7.41 4.04
N VAL A 14 -8.07 -7.03 5.28
CA VAL A 14 -8.64 -5.85 5.94
C VAL A 14 -8.27 -4.57 5.18
N LEU A 15 -7.01 -4.41 4.76
CA LEU A 15 -6.60 -3.29 3.92
C LEU A 15 -7.40 -3.25 2.60
N ALA A 16 -7.55 -4.39 1.92
CA ALA A 16 -8.31 -4.48 0.68
C ALA A 16 -9.79 -4.11 0.89
N SER A 17 -10.39 -4.56 2.00
CA SER A 17 -11.75 -4.18 2.40
C SER A 17 -11.88 -2.68 2.63
N ASN A 18 -10.92 -2.06 3.31
CA ASN A 18 -10.90 -0.62 3.56
C ASN A 18 -10.82 0.18 2.24
N LEU A 19 -9.99 -0.25 1.29
CA LEU A 19 -9.89 0.39 -0.03
C LEU A 19 -11.19 0.28 -0.83
N ARG A 20 -11.85 -0.89 -0.83
CA ARG A 20 -13.18 -1.05 -1.44
C ARG A 20 -14.21 -0.13 -0.79
N ARG A 21 -14.18 -0.02 0.54
CA ARG A 21 -15.09 0.88 1.26
C ARG A 21 -14.84 2.34 0.91
N LEU A 22 -13.58 2.77 0.82
CA LEU A 22 -13.25 4.13 0.37
C LEU A 22 -13.76 4.37 -1.05
N ARG A 23 -13.59 3.42 -1.96
CA ARG A 23 -14.10 3.48 -3.33
C ARG A 23 -15.62 3.67 -3.38
N GLU A 24 -16.37 2.94 -2.55
CA GLU A 24 -17.83 3.11 -2.43
C GLU A 24 -18.21 4.51 -1.93
N LEU A 25 -17.44 5.06 -0.99
CA LEU A 25 -17.72 6.37 -0.39
C LEU A 25 -17.43 7.53 -1.34
N VAL A 26 -16.31 7.49 -2.08
CA VAL A 26 -15.90 8.58 -2.98
C VAL A 26 -16.49 8.44 -4.38
N GLY A 27 -16.96 7.25 -4.75
CA GLY A 27 -17.51 6.95 -6.07
C GLY A 27 -16.45 6.57 -7.11
N PRO A 28 -16.89 6.10 -8.29
CA PRO A 28 -15.98 5.55 -9.32
C PRO A 28 -15.14 6.60 -10.05
N GLN A 29 -15.55 7.87 -10.03
CA GLN A 29 -14.90 8.96 -10.78
C GLN A 29 -13.75 9.61 -10.01
N VAL A 30 -13.67 9.42 -8.69
CA VAL A 30 -12.64 10.03 -7.86
C VAL A 30 -11.39 9.16 -7.87
N GLN A 31 -10.22 9.71 -8.18
CA GLN A 31 -8.98 8.96 -8.10
C GLN A 31 -8.58 8.74 -6.64
N LEU A 32 -8.18 7.51 -6.30
CA LEU A 32 -7.66 7.16 -4.98
C LEU A 32 -6.13 7.07 -5.06
N GLN A 33 -5.45 7.79 -4.17
CA GLN A 33 -4.01 7.66 -3.96
C GLN A 33 -3.78 7.11 -2.55
N LEU A 34 -3.16 5.93 -2.43
CA LEU A 34 -2.79 5.39 -1.12
C LEU A 34 -1.39 5.91 -0.73
N VAL A 35 -1.30 6.59 0.41
CA VAL A 35 -0.01 7.07 0.93
C VAL A 35 0.67 5.91 1.67
N VAL A 36 1.88 5.54 1.23
CA VAL A 36 2.65 4.40 1.74
C VAL A 36 4.06 4.81 2.23
N LYS A 37 4.25 6.10 2.56
CA LYS A 37 5.48 6.60 3.18
C LYS A 37 5.82 5.89 4.49
N ALA A 38 7.09 5.97 4.90
CA ALA A 38 7.63 5.38 6.11
C ALA A 38 7.28 3.88 6.22
N ASP A 39 7.59 3.14 5.16
CA ASP A 39 7.30 1.70 5.04
C ASP A 39 5.80 1.36 5.22
N ALA A 40 4.93 2.11 4.53
CA ALA A 40 3.48 2.09 4.76
C ALA A 40 3.10 2.24 6.24
N TYR A 41 3.63 3.27 6.90
CA TYR A 41 3.42 3.51 8.33
C TYR A 41 3.83 2.30 9.20
N GLY A 42 4.88 1.58 8.80
CA GLY A 42 5.39 0.38 9.46
C GLY A 42 4.66 -0.94 9.12
N HIS A 43 3.79 -0.94 8.10
CA HIS A 43 3.04 -2.13 7.68
C HIS A 43 3.70 -2.89 6.52
N GLY A 44 4.79 -2.38 5.94
CA GLY A 44 5.48 -2.97 4.79
C GLY A 44 5.00 -2.36 3.46
N ALA A 45 5.75 -1.40 2.94
CA ALA A 45 5.37 -0.59 1.77
C ALA A 45 5.10 -1.44 0.53
N THR A 46 5.97 -2.40 0.20
CA THR A 46 5.83 -3.22 -1.01
C THR A 46 4.56 -4.07 -0.99
N ALA A 47 4.23 -4.70 0.14
CA ALA A 47 3.03 -5.53 0.26
C ALA A 47 1.76 -4.67 0.21
N VAL A 48 1.74 -3.56 0.95
CA VAL A 48 0.61 -2.61 0.96
C VAL A 48 0.38 -1.97 -0.40
N ALA A 49 1.44 -1.54 -1.09
CA ALA A 49 1.35 -0.92 -2.42
C ALA A 49 0.84 -1.92 -3.47
N ARG A 50 1.20 -3.20 -3.36
CA ARG A 50 0.67 -4.26 -4.23
C ARG A 50 -0.84 -4.42 -4.06
N VAL A 51 -1.33 -4.46 -2.81
CA VAL A 51 -2.77 -4.49 -2.53
C VAL A 51 -3.47 -3.26 -3.10
N ALA A 52 -2.88 -2.07 -2.95
CA ALA A 52 -3.44 -0.85 -3.53
C ALA A 52 -3.59 -0.94 -5.06
N GLN A 53 -2.56 -1.44 -5.75
CA GLN A 53 -2.59 -1.68 -7.20
C GLN A 53 -3.70 -2.68 -7.58
N GLU A 54 -3.79 -3.80 -6.86
CA GLU A 54 -4.79 -4.85 -7.11
C GLU A 54 -6.24 -4.38 -6.85
N GLN A 55 -6.43 -3.47 -5.88
CA GLN A 55 -7.74 -2.87 -5.58
C GLN A 55 -8.05 -1.64 -6.44
N GLY A 56 -7.22 -1.31 -7.44
CA GLY A 56 -7.48 -0.22 -8.39
C GLY A 56 -7.28 1.18 -7.81
N ALA A 57 -6.32 1.34 -6.87
CA ALA A 57 -5.78 2.65 -6.57
C ALA A 57 -5.17 3.25 -7.85
N HIS A 58 -5.35 4.56 -8.05
CA HIS A 58 -4.80 5.25 -9.20
C HIS A 58 -3.29 5.44 -9.07
N SER A 59 -2.83 5.69 -7.85
CA SER A 59 -1.41 5.89 -7.53
C SER A 59 -1.10 5.55 -6.08
N VAL A 60 0.20 5.49 -5.78
CA VAL A 60 0.73 5.49 -4.41
C VAL A 60 1.57 6.73 -4.13
N GLY A 61 1.51 7.23 -2.89
CA GLY A 61 2.28 8.40 -2.44
C GLY A 61 3.37 8.02 -1.44
N VAL A 62 4.61 8.43 -1.72
CA VAL A 62 5.78 8.25 -0.83
C VAL A 62 6.31 9.61 -0.35
N ALA A 63 7.19 9.62 0.66
CA ALA A 63 7.79 10.86 1.17
C ALA A 63 9.14 11.18 0.50
N THR A 64 9.87 10.17 0.03
CA THR A 64 11.22 10.30 -0.52
C THR A 64 11.37 9.63 -1.87
N ILE A 65 12.41 10.02 -2.63
CA ILE A 65 12.74 9.39 -3.92
C ILE A 65 13.13 7.92 -3.70
N ASP A 66 13.88 7.62 -2.65
CA ASP A 66 14.38 6.26 -2.39
C ASP A 66 13.23 5.26 -2.15
N GLU A 67 12.21 5.66 -1.38
CA GLU A 67 10.98 4.86 -1.23
C GLU A 67 10.31 4.61 -2.59
N GLY A 68 10.28 5.61 -3.46
CA GLY A 68 9.74 5.47 -4.82
C GLY A 68 10.55 4.51 -5.69
N VAL A 69 11.88 4.59 -5.63
CA VAL A 69 12.80 3.69 -6.34
C VAL A 69 12.62 2.25 -5.86
N GLU A 70 12.50 2.04 -4.55
CA GLU A 70 12.26 0.72 -3.96
C GLU A 70 10.97 0.09 -4.47
N LEU A 71 9.86 0.83 -4.50
CA LEU A 71 8.58 0.33 -5.02
C LEU A 71 8.67 -0.02 -6.51
N ARG A 72 9.35 0.81 -7.31
CA ARG A 72 9.57 0.53 -8.74
C ARG A 72 10.40 -0.73 -8.95
N ALA A 73 11.44 -0.96 -8.15
CA ALA A 73 12.26 -2.17 -8.19
C ALA A 73 11.44 -3.44 -7.89
N HIS A 74 10.36 -3.34 -7.11
CA HIS A 74 9.42 -4.42 -6.81
C HIS A 74 8.24 -4.53 -7.79
N GLY A 75 8.28 -3.79 -8.90
CA GLY A 75 7.27 -3.85 -9.97
C GLY A 75 5.95 -3.16 -9.66
N ILE A 76 5.93 -2.22 -8.71
CA ILE A 76 4.75 -1.38 -8.47
C ILE A 76 4.65 -0.35 -9.60
N GLY A 77 3.55 -0.44 -10.35
CA GLY A 77 3.30 0.28 -11.60
C GLY A 77 2.38 1.49 -11.44
N VAL A 78 1.46 1.43 -10.46
CA VAL A 78 0.52 2.50 -10.11
C VAL A 78 1.20 3.69 -9.44
#